data_AF-A0A835LR26-F1
#
_entry.id   AF-A0A835LR26-F1
#
_cell.length_a   1.000
_cell.length_b   1.000
_cell.length_c   1.000
_cell.angle_alpha   90.00
_cell.angle_beta   90.00
_cell.angle_gamma   90.00
#
_symmetry.space_group_name_H-M   'P 1'
#
loop_
_entity.id
_entity.type
_entity.pdbx_description
1 polymer ?
#
loop_
_entity_poly.entity_id
_entity_poly.type
_entity_poly.pdbx_seq_one_letter_code
_entity_poly.pdbx_strand_id
1 'polypeptide(L)'
;MVENVRKAIKIDEHVPDGLTTSMVENVFYVLQKCCRKAISTSNSNSVLVVLSGAMNLLSNEYQEALQQKKMEPSKLFLGGLGVQKTGTEIATALNNMDVSG
;
A
#
# COMPACT_ATOMS: atom_id res chain seq x y z
N MET A 1 -5.88 -13.80 2.81
CA MET A 1 -4.92 -12.70 3.00
C MET A 1 -4.60 -12.05 1.67
N VAL A 2 -4.00 -12.80 0.74
CA VAL A 2 -3.67 -12.36 -0.63
C VAL A 2 -4.79 -11.58 -1.30
N GLU A 3 -5.98 -12.17 -1.43
CA GLU A 3 -7.12 -11.51 -2.10
C GLU A 3 -7.60 -10.23 -1.39
N ASN A 4 -7.48 -10.16 -0.06
CA ASN A 4 -7.85 -8.96 0.70
C ASN A 4 -6.83 -7.83 0.49
N VAL A 5 -5.54 -8.16 0.38
CA VAL A 5 -4.48 -7.19 0.06
C VAL A 5 -4.65 -6.67 -1.36
N ARG A 6 -4.89 -7.56 -2.32
CA ARG A 6 -5.20 -7.16 -3.71
C ARG A 6 -6.42 -6.26 -3.80
N LYS A 7 -7.47 -6.58 -3.04
CA LYS A 7 -8.66 -5.73 -2.96
C LYS A 7 -8.32 -4.35 -2.38
N ALA A 8 -7.55 -4.30 -1.29
CA ALA A 8 -7.13 -3.05 -0.66
C ALA A 8 -6.32 -2.16 -1.62
N ILE A 9 -5.47 -2.75 -2.47
CA ILE A 9 -4.74 -2.04 -3.53
C ILE A 9 -5.69 -1.53 -4.61
N LYS A 10 -6.71 -2.31 -5.00
CA LYS A 10 -7.64 -1.93 -6.08
C LYS A 10 -8.63 -0.83 -5.69
N ILE A 11 -9.06 -0.79 -4.43
CA ILE A 11 -10.02 0.21 -3.93
C ILE A 11 -9.33 1.48 -3.42
N ASP A 12 -8.06 1.66 -3.78
CA ASP A 12 -7.23 2.76 -3.31
C ASP A 12 -7.84 4.12 -3.68
N GLU A 13 -8.23 4.86 -2.65
CA GLU A 13 -8.75 6.21 -2.74
C GLU A 13 -7.73 7.22 -2.21
N HIS A 14 -7.61 8.35 -2.92
CA HIS A 14 -6.87 9.50 -2.42
C HIS A 14 -7.70 10.18 -1.33
N VAL A 15 -7.13 10.29 -0.13
CA VAL A 15 -7.77 10.95 1.01
C VAL A 15 -7.39 12.44 0.94
N PRO A 16 -8.37 13.36 0.83
CA PRO A 16 -8.09 14.79 0.87
C PRO A 16 -7.40 15.14 2.20
N ASP A 17 -6.34 15.95 2.15
CA ASP A 17 -5.47 16.30 3.29
C ASP A 17 -4.71 15.12 3.93
N GLY A 18 -4.81 13.91 3.36
CA GLY A 18 -4.07 12.74 3.79
C GLY A 18 -2.62 12.76 3.30
N LEU A 19 -1.68 12.49 4.21
CA LEU A 19 -0.28 12.31 3.83
C LEU A 19 -0.06 11.00 3.06
N THR A 20 -0.95 10.02 3.21
CA THR A 20 -0.91 8.72 2.54
C THR A 20 -2.22 8.44 1.80
N THR A 21 -2.22 7.43 0.92
CA THR A 21 -3.48 6.96 0.32
C THR A 21 -4.11 5.89 1.19
N SER A 22 -5.45 5.73 1.09
CA SER A 22 -6.18 4.73 1.87
C SER A 22 -5.69 3.30 1.65
N MET A 23 -5.04 3.00 0.52
CA MET A 23 -4.36 1.72 0.29
C MET A 23 -3.37 1.35 1.38
N VAL A 24 -2.53 2.30 1.84
CA VAL A 24 -1.50 2.01 2.85
C VAL A 24 -2.18 1.47 4.11
N GLU A 25 -3.12 2.24 4.66
CA GLU A 25 -3.85 1.87 5.86
C GLU A 25 -4.61 0.55 5.70
N ASN A 26 -5.30 0.37 4.57
CA ASN A 26 -6.09 -0.84 4.30
C ASN A 26 -5.21 -2.10 4.18
N VAL A 27 -4.08 -2.02 3.49
CA VAL A 27 -3.13 -3.14 3.34
C VAL A 27 -2.55 -3.51 4.71
N PHE A 28 -2.05 -2.54 5.48
CA PHE A 28 -1.49 -2.80 6.80
C PHE A 28 -2.53 -3.34 7.78
N TYR A 29 -3.78 -2.86 7.71
CA TYR A 29 -4.89 -3.39 8.51
C TYR A 29 -5.18 -4.86 8.21
N VAL A 30 -5.23 -5.25 6.93
CA VAL A 30 -5.44 -6.64 6.51
C VAL A 30 -4.30 -7.54 7.01
N LEU A 31 -3.04 -7.11 6.83
CA LEU A 31 -1.88 -7.88 7.26
C LEU A 31 -1.84 -8.03 8.78
N GLN A 32 -2.03 -6.94 9.53
CA GLN A 32 -2.08 -6.96 11.00
C GLN A 32 -3.17 -7.92 11.50
N LYS A 33 -4.36 -7.88 10.91
CA LYS A 33 -5.47 -8.77 11.27
C LYS A 33 -5.12 -10.24 11.02
N CYS A 34 -4.49 -10.56 9.90
CA CYS A 34 -4.05 -11.91 9.58
C CYS A 34 -2.95 -12.40 10.54
N CYS A 35 -1.95 -11.57 10.84
CA CYS A 35 -0.87 -11.89 11.78
C CYS A 35 -1.41 -12.11 13.20
N ARG A 36 -2.30 -11.23 13.70
CA ARG A 36 -2.94 -11.41 15.01
C ARG A 36 -3.69 -12.73 15.09
N LYS A 37 -4.48 -13.07 14.06
CA LYS A 37 -5.22 -14.34 14.01
C LYS A 37 -4.26 -15.54 14.03
N ALA A 38 -3.14 -15.47 13.31
CA ALA A 38 -2.14 -16.54 13.31
C ALA A 38 -1.50 -16.71 14.69
N ILE A 39 -1.12 -15.62 15.36
CA ILE A 39 -0.57 -15.65 16.72
C ILE A 39 -1.57 -16.28 17.71
N SER A 40 -2.86 -15.95 17.58
CA SER A 40 -3.90 -16.53 18.43
C SER A 40 -4.05 -18.07 18.30
N THR A 41 -3.50 -18.69 17.26
CA THR A 41 -3.49 -20.16 17.12
C THR A 41 -2.46 -20.85 18.04
N SER A 42 -1.53 -20.09 18.63
CA SER A 42 -0.37 -20.63 19.38
C SER A 42 0.46 -21.65 18.60
N ASN A 43 0.40 -21.62 17.26
CA ASN A 43 1.14 -22.51 16.37
C ASN A 43 2.20 -21.73 15.61
N SER A 44 3.48 -21.95 15.96
CA SER A 44 4.62 -21.27 15.35
C SER A 44 4.72 -21.49 13.84
N ASN A 45 4.33 -22.66 13.32
CA ASN A 45 4.32 -22.92 11.89
C ASN A 45 3.25 -22.09 11.17
N SER A 46 2.06 -21.97 11.76
CA SER A 46 1.00 -21.11 11.22
C SER A 46 1.40 -19.64 11.22
N VAL A 47 2.08 -19.18 12.28
CA VAL A 47 2.63 -17.82 12.36
C VAL A 47 3.67 -17.59 11.26
N LEU A 48 4.61 -18.52 11.09
CA LEU A 48 5.67 -18.42 10.09
C LEU A 48 5.10 -18.32 8.67
N VAL A 49 4.16 -19.20 8.31
CA VAL A 49 3.53 -19.20 6.98
C VAL A 49 2.82 -17.86 6.70
N VAL A 50 2.09 -17.33 7.67
CA VAL A 50 1.38 -16.06 7.52
C VAL A 50 2.36 -14.89 7.42
N LEU A 51 3.43 -14.88 8.22
CA LEU A 51 4.45 -13.83 8.17
C LEU A 51 5.21 -13.86 6.85
N SER A 52 5.63 -15.02 6.38
CA SER A 52 6.27 -15.18 5.07
C SER A 52 5.37 -14.72 3.93
N GLY A 53 4.07 -15.07 3.99
CA GLY A 53 3.10 -14.57 3.02
C GLY A 53 2.93 -13.05 3.07
N ALA A 54 2.98 -12.44 4.26
CA ALA A 54 2.87 -10.99 4.44
C ALA A 54 4.08 -10.28 3.85
N MET A 55 5.29 -10.78 4.13
CA MET A 55 6.52 -10.26 3.54
C MET A 55 6.49 -10.34 2.01
N ASN A 56 6.06 -11.47 1.45
CA ASN A 56 5.96 -11.63 0.00
C ASN A 56 4.94 -10.64 -0.63
N LEU A 57 3.82 -10.37 0.03
CA LEU A 57 2.85 -9.39 -0.47
C LEU A 57 3.38 -7.95 -0.39
N LEU A 58 4.14 -7.62 0.65
CA LEU A 58 4.75 -6.30 0.80
C LEU A 58 5.85 -6.07 -0.24
N SER A 59 6.74 -7.03 -0.43
CA SER A 59 7.90 -6.89 -1.34
C SER A 59 7.53 -6.99 -2.82
N ASN A 60 6.37 -7.55 -3.16
CA ASN A 60 5.92 -7.67 -4.55
C ASN A 60 4.72 -6.74 -4.80
N GLU A 61 3.49 -7.20 -4.55
CA GLU A 61 2.29 -6.51 -5.04
C GLU A 61 2.11 -5.10 -4.46
N TYR A 62 2.43 -4.90 -3.18
CA TYR A 62 2.38 -3.59 -2.55
C TYR A 62 3.46 -2.64 -3.10
N GLN A 63 4.70 -3.14 -3.25
CA GLN A 63 5.79 -2.36 -3.83
C GLN A 63 5.53 -1.99 -5.30
N GLU A 64 5.01 -2.92 -6.10
CA GLU A 64 4.59 -2.66 -7.49
C GLU A 64 3.49 -1.60 -7.56
N ALA A 65 2.48 -1.69 -6.69
CA ALA A 65 1.41 -0.69 -6.61
C ALA A 65 1.96 0.70 -6.27
N LEU A 66 2.90 0.80 -5.32
CA LEU A 66 3.58 2.05 -4.99
C LEU A 66 4.38 2.61 -6.18
N GLN A 67 5.10 1.76 -6.91
CA GLN A 67 5.88 2.17 -8.08
C GLN A 67 5.00 2.65 -9.23
N GLN A 68 3.90 1.97 -9.51
CA GLN A 68 2.92 2.41 -10.51
C GLN A 68 2.34 3.77 -10.16
N LYS A 69 2.07 4.00 -8.88
CA LYS A 69 1.55 5.26 -8.38
C LYS A 69 2.56 6.41 -8.44
N LYS A 70 3.86 6.12 -8.49
CA LYS A 70 4.91 7.08 -8.83
C LYS A 70 4.98 7.38 -10.34
N MET A 71 4.67 6.40 -11.18
CA MET A 71 4.68 6.56 -12.64
C MET A 71 3.46 7.33 -13.17
N GLU A 72 2.28 7.17 -12.57
CA GLU A 72 1.06 7.91 -12.90
C GLU A 72 1.24 9.45 -12.93
N PRO A 73 1.78 10.11 -11.88
CA PRO A 73 2.03 11.55 -11.92
C PRO A 73 3.10 11.93 -12.95
N SER A 74 4.08 11.05 -13.23
CA SER A 74 5.11 11.32 -14.25
C SER A 74 4.61 11.23 -15.71
N LYS A 75 3.51 10.53 -15.99
CA LYS A 75 2.87 10.56 -17.31
C LYS A 75 2.03 11.83 -17.53
N LEU A 76 1.51 12.42 -16.45
CA LEU A 76 0.86 13.73 -16.48
C LEU A 76 1.85 14.89 -16.75
N PHE A 77 3.15 14.69 -16.49
CA PHE A 77 4.19 15.69 -16.79
C PHE A 77 4.39 15.96 -18.29
N LEU A 78 3.95 15.07 -19.19
CA LEU A 78 4.11 15.26 -20.64
C LEU A 78 2.89 15.96 -21.31
N GLY A 79 1.76 16.05 -20.61
CA GLY A 79 0.54 16.69 -21.09
C GLY A 79 0.20 17.91 -20.26
N GLY A 80 0.84 19.05 -20.52
CA GLY A 80 0.77 20.24 -19.69
C GLY A 80 -0.64 20.79 -19.48
N LEU A 81 -1.28 20.46 -18.36
CA LEU A 81 -2.41 21.17 -17.77
C LEU A 81 -2.47 20.88 -16.26
N GLY A 82 -2.22 21.91 -15.43
CA GLY A 82 -2.65 21.95 -14.02
C GLY A 82 -1.55 21.87 -12.95
N VAL A 83 -0.98 23.03 -12.58
CA VAL A 83 0.12 23.15 -11.61
C VAL A 83 -0.32 23.06 -10.13
N GLN A 84 -1.62 23.08 -9.81
CA GLN A 84 -2.09 23.07 -8.40
C GLN A 84 -2.48 21.69 -7.83
N LYS A 85 -2.89 20.72 -8.65
CA LYS A 85 -3.34 19.39 -8.16
C LYS A 85 -2.19 18.40 -7.97
N THR A 86 -1.10 18.63 -8.71
CA THR A 86 0.05 17.74 -8.86
C THR A 86 1.00 17.72 -7.65
N GLY A 87 1.13 18.84 -6.92
CA GLY A 87 2.03 18.92 -5.76
C GLY A 87 1.61 17.99 -4.62
N THR A 88 0.31 17.94 -4.34
CA THR A 88 -0.28 17.08 -3.29
C THR A 88 -0.15 15.60 -3.64
N GLU A 89 -0.38 15.23 -4.90
CA GLU A 89 -0.27 13.83 -5.35
C GLU A 89 1.18 13.31 -5.26
N ILE A 90 2.16 14.14 -5.63
CA ILE A 90 3.59 13.81 -5.50
C ILE A 90 4.00 13.69 -4.02
N ALA A 91 3.59 14.64 -3.18
CA ALA A 91 3.87 14.59 -1.74
C ALA A 91 3.27 13.34 -1.09
N THR A 92 2.05 12.96 -1.49
CA THR A 92 1.38 11.74 -1.00
C THR A 92 2.11 10.47 -1.42
N ALA A 93 2.58 10.39 -2.67
CA ALA A 93 3.35 9.25 -3.15
C ALA A 93 4.71 9.10 -2.44
N LEU A 94 5.37 10.22 -2.12
CA LEU A 94 6.62 10.24 -1.36
C LEU A 94 6.40 9.77 0.09
N ASN A 95 5.39 10.31 0.77
CA ASN A 95 5.04 9.90 2.13
C ASN A 95 4.65 8.42 2.24
N ASN A 96 3.96 7.86 1.24
CA ASN A 96 3.65 6.43 1.19
C ASN A 96 4.93 5.57 1.23
N MET A 97 6.02 6.02 0.62
CA MET A 97 7.32 5.32 0.69
C MET A 97 7.98 5.50 2.05
N ASP A 98 8.01 6.73 2.58
CA ASP A 98 8.64 7.02 3.89
C ASP A 98 7.99 6.24 5.04
N VAL A 99 6.66 6.07 5.01
CA VAL A 99 5.94 5.25 6.01
C VAL A 99 6.18 3.75 5.80
N SER A 100 6.57 3.33 4.60
CA SER A 100 6.74 1.91 4.25
C SER A 100 8.18 1.40 4.36
N GLY A 101 9.15 2.27 4.62
CA GLY A 101 10.57 1.93 4.85
C GLY A 101 10.87 1.58 6.31
#